data_AF-A0AAJ5W9H4-F1
#
_entry.id   AF-A0AAJ5W9H4-F1
#
_cell.length_a   1.000
_cell.length_b   1.000
_cell.length_c   1.000
_cell.angle_alpha   90.00
_cell.angle_beta   90.00
_cell.angle_gamma   90.00
#
_symmetry.space_group_name_H-M   'P 1'
#
loop_
_entity.id
_entity.type
_entity.pdbx_description
1 polymer ?
#
loop_
_entity_poly.entity_id
_entity_poly.type
_entity_poly.pdbx_seq_one_letter_code
_entity_poly.pdbx_strand_id
1 'polypeptide(L)' 'MIDNEDGNGRTRAMGVKEILIDRAINKGRIEGLSEGVLLGRHKKALEVALEMKKEGFPIDKIVMLIKLPLEEVEAL' A
#
# COMPACT_ATOMS: atom_id res chain seq x y z
N MET A 1 15.05 -43.89 -24.89
CA MET A 1 15.21 -42.66 -24.09
C MET A 1 14.83 -41.50 -24.98
N ILE A 2 13.87 -40.65 -24.59
CA ILE A 2 13.65 -39.37 -25.28
C ILE A 2 14.28 -38.33 -24.38
N ASP A 3 15.33 -37.72 -24.92
CA ASP A 3 16.15 -36.69 -24.31
C ASP A 3 15.30 -35.46 -23.91
N ASN A 4 15.62 -34.94 -22.72
CA ASN A 4 15.19 -33.62 -22.29
C ASN A 4 15.96 -32.58 -23.10
N GLU A 5 15.26 -31.81 -23.93
CA GLU A 5 15.78 -30.56 -24.49
C GLU A 5 14.82 -29.41 -24.21
N ASP A 6 15.09 -28.71 -23.09
CA ASP A 6 14.66 -27.35 -22.83
C ASP A 6 15.32 -26.42 -23.85
N GLY A 7 14.69 -26.25 -25.03
CA GLY A 7 15.32 -25.58 -26.16
C GLY A 7 14.35 -24.81 -27.02
N ASN A 8 13.73 -23.76 -26.50
CA ASN A 8 13.08 -22.79 -27.39
C ASN A 8 12.95 -21.40 -26.76
N GLY A 9 13.73 -20.46 -27.27
CA GLY A 9 13.55 -19.01 -27.09
C GLY A 9 12.28 -18.49 -27.76
N ARG A 10 11.16 -19.18 -27.62
CA ARG A 10 9.83 -18.74 -28.05
C ARG A 10 9.14 -18.13 -26.85
N THR A 11 9.15 -16.80 -26.76
CA THR A 11 8.10 -16.10 -26.02
C THR A 11 6.78 -16.54 -26.66
N ARG A 12 6.05 -17.46 -26.03
CA ARG A 12 4.68 -17.76 -26.48
C ARG A 12 3.94 -16.43 -26.41
N ALA A 13 3.47 -15.92 -27.55
CA ALA A 13 2.64 -14.74 -27.55
C ALA A 13 1.41 -15.05 -26.68
N MET A 14 1.32 -14.41 -25.51
CA MET A 14 0.17 -14.57 -24.63
C MET A 14 -1.10 -14.24 -25.41
N GLY A 15 -2.13 -15.08 -25.28
CA GLY A 15 -3.43 -14.79 -25.90
C GLY A 15 -4.00 -13.49 -25.33
N VAL A 16 -4.79 -12.74 -26.12
CA VAL A 16 -5.38 -11.46 -25.68
C VAL A 16 -6.10 -11.59 -24.33
N LYS A 17 -6.79 -12.71 -24.10
CA LYS A 17 -7.47 -13.02 -22.83
C LYS A 17 -6.50 -13.14 -21.65
N GLU A 18 -5.35 -13.77 -21.87
CA GLU A 18 -4.31 -13.99 -20.85
C GLU A 18 -3.63 -12.66 -20.48
N ILE A 19 -3.32 -11.82 -21.48
CA ILE A 19 -2.80 -10.46 -21.28
C ILE A 19 -3.77 -9.60 -20.44
N LEU A 20 -5.07 -9.69 -20.72
CA LEU A 20 -6.09 -8.93 -20.00
C LEU A 20 -6.19 -9.37 -18.54
N ILE A 21 -6.14 -10.68 -18.27
CA ILE A 21 -6.16 -11.24 -16.91
C ILE A 21 -4.91 -10.81 -16.14
N ASP A 22 -3.74 -10.95 -16.74
CA ASP A 22 -2.47 -10.56 -16.10
C ASP A 22 -2.42 -9.06 -15.77
N ARG A 23 -2.96 -8.20 -16.65
CA ARG A 23 -3.08 -6.77 -16.36
C ARG A 23 -4.05 -6.49 -15.22
N ALA A 24 -5.18 -7.19 -15.17
CA ALA A 24 -6.16 -7.03 -14.10
C ALA A 24 -5.58 -7.45 -12.73
N ILE A 25 -4.90 -8.59 -12.67
CA ILE A 25 -4.24 -9.08 -11.45
C ILE A 25 -3.14 -8.10 -11.01
N ASN A 26 -2.30 -7.65 -11.94
CA ASN A 26 -1.24 -6.69 -11.61
C ASN A 26 -1.80 -5.36 -11.12
N LYS A 27 -2.85 -4.85 -11.76
CA LYS A 27 -3.52 -3.62 -11.33
C LYS A 27 -4.09 -3.76 -9.91
N GLY A 28 -4.84 -4.84 -9.64
CA GLY A 28 -5.40 -5.10 -8.31
C GLY A 28 -4.33 -5.26 -7.23
N ARG A 29 -3.20 -5.89 -7.56
CA ARG A 29 -2.05 -6.00 -6.63
C ARG A 29 -1.43 -4.64 -6.31
N ILE A 30 -1.27 -3.77 -7.31
CA ILE A 30 -0.71 -2.43 -7.12
C ILE A 30 -1.65 -1.56 -6.29
N GLU A 31 -2.94 -1.57 -6.60
CA GLU A 31 -3.96 -0.83 -5.86
C GLU A 31 -4.01 -1.29 -4.40
N GLY A 32 -4.11 -2.60 -4.15
CA GLY A 32 -4.14 -3.15 -2.79
C GLY A 32 -2.86 -2.86 -1.98
N LEU A 33 -1.68 -2.90 -2.61
CA LEU A 33 -0.44 -2.50 -1.94
C LEU A 33 -0.43 -1.00 -1.59
N SER A 34 -0.90 -0.15 -2.51
CA SER A 34 -0.98 1.30 -2.27
C SER A 34 -1.93 1.64 -1.13
N GLU A 35 -3.13 1.03 -1.12
CA GLU A 35 -4.10 1.20 -0.04
C GLU A 35 -3.54 0.72 1.30
N GLY A 36 -2.88 -0.44 1.32
CA GLY A 36 -2.24 -0.98 2.52
C GLY A 36 -1.16 -0.06 3.08
N VAL A 37 -0.31 0.53 2.23
CA VAL A 37 0.71 1.49 2.64
C VAL A 37 0.10 2.78 3.18
N LEU A 38 -0.96 3.29 2.53
CA LEU A 38 -1.67 4.49 3.00
C LEU A 38 -2.31 4.25 4.37
N LEU A 39 -3.03 3.13 4.54
CA LEU A 39 -3.64 2.76 5.81
C LEU A 39 -2.60 2.57 6.91
N GLY A 40 -1.47 1.93 6.61
CA GLY A 40 -0.38 1.74 7.56
C GLY A 40 0.26 3.07 8.00
N ARG A 41 0.49 3.99 7.06
CA ARG A 41 1.00 5.33 7.37
C ARG A 41 0.01 6.12 8.24
N HIS A 42 -1.28 6.05 7.91
CA HIS A 42 -2.33 6.72 8.66
C HIS A 42 -2.47 6.17 10.09
N LYS A 43 -2.49 4.84 10.26
CA LYS A 43 -2.50 4.21 11.60
C LYS A 43 -1.30 4.63 12.44
N LYS A 44 -0.10 4.61 11.84
CA LYS A 44 1.12 5.06 12.54
C LYS A 44 1.05 6.53 12.93
N ALA A 45 0.49 7.38 12.07
CA ALA A 45 0.28 8.79 12.40
C ALA A 45 -0.65 8.97 13.62
N LEU A 46 -1.75 8.21 13.68
CA LEU A 46 -2.67 8.22 14.83
C LEU A 46 -2.00 7.74 16.12
N GLU A 47 -1.21 6.67 16.05
CA GLU A 47 -0.45 6.15 17.20
C GLU A 47 0.52 7.20 17.76
N VAL A 48 1.29 7.85 16.88
CA VAL A 48 2.23 8.90 17.29
C VAL A 48 1.48 10.11 17.86
N ALA A 49 0.38 10.54 17.23
CA ALA A 49 -0.43 11.64 17.74
C ALA A 49 -1.02 11.34 19.14
N LEU A 50 -1.43 10.09 19.39
CA LEU A 50 -1.91 9.64 20.69
C LEU A 50 -0.82 9.68 21.75
N GLU A 51 0.40 9.24 21.43
CA GLU A 51 1.56 9.35 22.33
C GLU A 51 1.88 10.81 22.65
N MET A 52 1.93 11.69 21.64
CA MET A 52 2.16 13.12 21.85
C MET A 52 1.08 13.76 22.74
N LYS A 53 -0.20 13.38 22.57
CA LYS A 53 -1.29 13.86 23.42
C LYS A 53 -1.11 13.41 24.87
N LYS A 54 -0.71 12.15 25.09
CA LYS A 54 -0.38 11.62 26.43
C LYS A 54 0.82 12.34 27.07
N GLU A 55 1.79 12.76 26.28
CA GLU A 55 2.93 13.56 26.74
C GLU A 55 2.58 15.04 27.00
N GLY A 56 1.34 15.45 26.75
CA GLY A 56 0.84 16.80 27.04
C GLY A 56 1.15 17.82 25.94
N PHE A 57 1.44 17.37 24.71
CA PHE A 57 1.59 18.31 23.59
C PHE A 57 0.25 18.98 23.26
N PRO A 58 0.25 20.29 22.94
CA PRO A 58 -0.95 20.98 22.51
C PRO A 58 -1.43 20.48 21.15
N ILE A 59 -2.75 20.39 20.98
CA ILE A 59 -3.42 19.82 19.79
C ILE A 59 -2.93 20.50 18.50
N ASP A 60 -2.82 21.83 18.49
CA ASP A 60 -2.34 22.59 17.32
C ASP A 60 -0.95 22.13 16.85
N LYS A 61 -0.07 21.80 17.80
CA LYS A 61 1.29 21.35 17.51
C LYS A 61 1.30 19.90 17.00
N ILE A 62 0.41 19.05 17.52
CA ILE A 62 0.24 17.67 17.03
C ILE A 62 -0.28 17.69 15.59
N VAL A 63 -1.33 18.47 15.30
CA VAL A 63 -1.87 18.65 13.94
C VAL A 63 -0.80 19.16 12.99
N MET A 64 -0.01 20.17 13.42
CA MET A 64 1.05 20.74 12.59
C MET A 64 2.16 19.73 12.25
N LEU A 65 2.54 18.86 13.19
CA LEU A 65 3.66 17.92 13.05
C LEU A 65 3.25 16.62 12.33
N ILE A 66 2.10 16.05 12.70
CA ILE A 66 1.64 14.75 12.21
C ILE A 66 0.82 14.89 10.92
N LYS A 67 0.34 16.11 10.61
CA LYS A 67 -0.47 16.42 9.41
C LYS A 67 -1.77 15.61 9.35
N LEU A 68 -2.32 15.24 10.51
CA LEU A 68 -3.67 14.70 10.60
C LEU A 68 -4.69 15.84 10.64
N PRO A 69 -5.94 15.58 10.22
CA PRO A 69 -7.06 16.51 10.42
C PRO A 69 -7.22 16.85 11.91
N LEU A 70 -7.60 18.09 12.20
CA LEU A 70 -7.85 18.54 13.57
C LEU A 70 -8.87 17.63 14.28
N GLU A 71 -9.95 17.31 13.58
CA GLU A 71 -11.06 16.46 14.05
C GLU A 71 -10.56 15.07 14.52
N GLU A 72 -9.61 14.48 13.80
CA GLU A 72 -9.03 13.19 14.18
C GLU A 72 -8.17 13.31 15.43
N VAL A 73 -7.36 14.37 15.55
CA VAL A 73 -6.49 14.60 16.71
C VAL A 73 -7.31 14.94 17.97
N GLU A 74 -8.42 15.64 17.81
CA GLU A 74 -9.36 15.91 18.90
C GLU A 74 -10.03 14.64 19.41
N ALA A 75 -10.34 13.70 18.51
CA ALA A 75 -10.98 12.42 18.82
C ALA A 75 -10.06 11.36 19.48
N LEU A 76 -8.73 11.56 19.48
CA LEU A 76 -7.75 10.68 20.14
C LEU A 76 -7.83 10.72 21.68
#